data_AF-A0A6B1GF30-F1
#
_entry.id   AF-A0A6B1GF30-F1
#
_cell.length_a   1.000
_cell.length_b   1.000
_cell.length_c   1.000
_cell.angle_alpha   90.00
_cell.angle_beta   90.00
_cell.angle_gamma   90.00
#
_symmetry.space_group_name_H-M   'P 1'
#
loop_
_entity.id
_entity.type
_entity.pdbx_description
1 polymer ?
#
loop_
_entity_poly.entity_id
_entity_poly.type
_entity_poly.pdbx_seq_one_letter_code
_entity_poly.pdbx_strand_id
1 'polypeptide(L)'
;MTFAQAVDAHDRYLRRRGMEGDARERILEHLGVEGRGEAEIESSRPRILLAARDFPQELTSSVLWLNDAGLDIRCVRLLPYRVGHDLVLDVTQVIPLPEAQDYTVRIRGREAEQDRRTYQDLDWTREEIERLASLITSPFNLRLLDICAERPGEWVSLSDVREAGSAEEQARWPQARFGAGALGGLTQRVRREFGRGNWPMEYEYVTGGDSRRYRFSRDVALWWSAARQASRTAAGDS
;
A
#
# COMPACT_ATOMS: atom_id res chain seq x y z
N MET A 1 -8.76 -8.07 9.56
CA MET A 1 -9.59 -9.15 10.13
C MET A 1 -8.93 -9.57 11.42
N THR A 2 -9.62 -9.57 12.55
CA THR A 2 -9.07 -10.04 13.83
C THR A 2 -9.20 -11.55 13.96
N PHE A 3 -8.46 -12.16 14.89
CA PHE A 3 -8.57 -13.59 15.17
C PHE A 3 -9.99 -14.01 15.56
N ALA A 4 -10.65 -13.23 16.43
CA ALA A 4 -12.04 -13.45 16.79
C ALA A 4 -12.99 -13.40 15.58
N GLN A 5 -12.77 -12.49 14.64
CA GLN A 5 -13.55 -12.42 13.39
C GLN A 5 -13.32 -13.63 12.48
N ALA A 6 -12.09 -14.16 12.44
CA ALA A 6 -11.77 -15.37 11.69
C ALA A 6 -12.47 -16.61 12.30
N VAL A 7 -12.47 -16.72 13.64
CA VAL A 7 -13.17 -17.77 14.37
C VAL A 7 -14.69 -17.71 14.09
N ASP A 8 -15.31 -16.54 14.18
CA ASP A 8 -16.74 -16.37 13.88
C ASP A 8 -17.08 -16.75 12.42
N ALA A 9 -16.26 -16.30 11.47
CA ALA A 9 -16.46 -16.62 10.07
C ALA A 9 -16.34 -18.13 9.80
N HIS A 10 -15.37 -18.79 10.44
CA HIS A 10 -15.17 -20.23 10.30
C HIS A 10 -16.27 -21.04 11.01
N ASP A 11 -16.74 -20.61 12.18
CA ASP A 11 -17.89 -21.23 12.85
C ASP A 11 -19.15 -21.17 11.96
N ARG A 12 -19.42 -20.02 11.34
CA ARG A 12 -20.49 -19.89 10.33
C ARG A 12 -20.30 -20.78 9.11
N TYR A 13 -19.06 -21.08 8.72
CA TYR A 13 -18.77 -22.03 7.65
C TYR A 13 -19.06 -23.47 8.07
N LEU A 14 -18.58 -23.89 9.25
CA LEU A 14 -18.80 -25.23 9.81
C LEU A 14 -20.29 -25.53 9.97
N ARG A 15 -21.06 -24.59 10.56
CA ARG A 15 -22.52 -24.71 10.70
C ARG A 15 -23.23 -24.88 9.35
N ARG A 16 -22.87 -24.07 8.35
CA ARG A 16 -23.48 -24.17 7.01
C ARG A 16 -23.16 -25.48 6.30
N ARG A 17 -22.03 -26.11 6.61
CA ARG A 17 -21.59 -27.37 6.01
C ARG A 17 -22.00 -28.60 6.85
N GLY A 18 -22.61 -28.42 8.01
CA GLY A 18 -22.93 -29.51 8.95
C GLY A 18 -21.68 -30.21 9.50
N MET A 19 -20.56 -29.49 9.58
CA MET A 19 -19.30 -30.03 10.10
C MET A 19 -19.20 -29.75 11.60
N GLU A 20 -18.83 -30.77 12.37
CA GLU A 20 -18.57 -30.65 13.81
C GLU A 20 -17.14 -30.16 14.08
N GLY A 21 -16.90 -29.63 15.28
CA GLY A 21 -15.60 -29.21 15.78
C GLY A 21 -15.54 -27.74 16.21
N ASP A 22 -14.57 -27.42 17.05
CA ASP A 22 -14.35 -26.06 17.54
C ASP A 22 -13.58 -25.23 16.50
N ALA A 23 -14.20 -24.15 16.02
CA ALA A 23 -13.62 -23.30 14.98
C ALA A 23 -12.28 -22.68 15.40
N ARG A 24 -12.11 -22.37 16.69
CA ARG A 24 -10.90 -21.75 17.22
C ARG A 24 -9.75 -22.75 17.26
N GLU A 25 -9.99 -23.94 17.79
CA GLU A 25 -9.02 -25.02 17.88
C GLU A 25 -8.48 -25.41 16.51
N ARG A 26 -9.37 -25.58 15.52
CA ARG A 26 -8.97 -25.91 14.14
C ARG A 26 -8.12 -24.82 13.48
N ILE A 27 -8.41 -23.56 13.75
CA ILE A 27 -7.60 -22.45 13.23
C ILE A 27 -6.23 -22.41 13.91
N LEU A 28 -6.16 -22.59 15.24
CA LEU A 28 -4.88 -22.62 15.96
C LEU A 28 -4.00 -23.80 15.52
N GLU A 29 -4.59 -24.97 15.35
CA GLU A 29 -3.91 -26.16 14.81
C GLU A 29 -3.38 -25.89 13.40
N HIS A 30 -4.20 -25.30 12.52
CA HIS A 30 -3.78 -24.95 11.16
C HIS A 30 -2.61 -23.94 11.13
N LEU A 31 -2.57 -23.02 12.10
CA LEU A 31 -1.50 -22.03 12.23
C LEU A 31 -0.25 -22.58 12.95
N GLY A 32 -0.29 -23.81 13.48
CA GLY A 32 0.81 -24.41 14.24
C GLY A 32 1.13 -23.68 15.54
N VAL A 33 0.15 -22.97 16.12
CA VAL A 33 0.32 -22.22 17.37
C VAL A 33 0.05 -23.15 18.54
N GLU A 34 1.09 -23.48 19.30
CA GLU A 34 0.96 -24.31 20.50
C GLU A 34 0.43 -23.49 21.70
N GLY A 35 -0.63 -23.99 22.35
CA GLY A 35 -1.21 -23.40 23.57
C GLY A 35 -2.56 -22.68 23.39
N ARG A 36 -3.04 -22.01 24.44
CA ARG A 36 -4.34 -21.28 24.44
C ARG A 36 -4.24 -19.82 23.98
N GLY A 37 -3.11 -19.39 23.41
CA GLY A 37 -2.90 -18.01 22.96
C GLY A 37 -3.88 -17.56 21.87
N GLU A 38 -4.02 -16.26 21.67
CA GLU A 38 -4.62 -15.69 20.47
C GLU A 38 -3.53 -15.60 19.39
N ALA A 39 -3.83 -16.04 18.17
CA ALA A 39 -2.93 -15.81 17.05
C ALA A 39 -3.08 -14.36 16.59
N GLU A 40 -1.98 -13.61 16.55
CA GLU A 40 -1.99 -12.28 15.94
C GLU A 40 -2.13 -12.43 14.42
N ILE A 41 -3.33 -12.14 13.91
CA ILE A 41 -3.56 -12.03 12.46
C ILE A 41 -3.03 -10.67 12.01
N GLU A 42 -1.73 -10.62 11.75
CA GLU A 42 -1.05 -9.47 11.15
C GLU A 42 -1.38 -9.36 9.65
N SER A 43 -2.64 -9.12 9.29
CA SER A 43 -2.97 -8.87 7.88
C SER A 43 -4.09 -7.85 7.73
N SER A 44 -3.67 -6.62 7.42
CA SER A 44 -4.52 -5.55 6.89
C SER A 44 -4.74 -5.66 5.38
N ARG A 45 -4.00 -6.54 4.69
CA ARG A 45 -4.10 -6.83 3.25
C ARG A 45 -4.05 -8.34 3.03
N PRO A 46 -5.19 -9.04 3.06
CA PRO A 46 -5.23 -10.46 2.83
C PRO A 46 -4.80 -10.75 1.38
N ARG A 47 -3.89 -11.70 1.21
CA ARG A 47 -3.56 -12.26 -0.10
C ARG A 47 -4.56 -13.36 -0.42
N ILE A 48 -5.16 -13.28 -1.60
CA ILE A 48 -6.09 -14.28 -2.11
C ILE A 48 -5.35 -15.14 -3.13
N LEU A 49 -5.27 -16.45 -2.86
CA LEU A 49 -4.71 -17.42 -3.80
C LEU A 49 -5.84 -18.23 -4.44
N LEU A 50 -6.02 -18.06 -5.74
CA LEU A 50 -6.93 -18.88 -6.53
C LEU A 50 -6.13 -20.03 -7.15
N ALA A 51 -6.54 -21.26 -6.87
CA ALA A 51 -5.89 -22.47 -7.36
C ALA A 51 -6.89 -23.30 -8.19
N ALA A 52 -6.60 -23.51 -9.47
CA ALA A 52 -7.50 -24.22 -10.39
C ALA A 52 -6.74 -24.91 -11.53
N ARG A 53 -7.41 -25.78 -12.29
CA ARG A 53 -6.81 -26.40 -13.50
C ARG A 53 -6.56 -25.38 -14.61
N ASP A 54 -7.43 -24.39 -14.73
CA ASP A 54 -7.26 -23.28 -15.66
C ASP A 54 -8.13 -22.09 -15.24
N PHE A 55 -7.88 -20.91 -15.83
CA PHE A 55 -8.64 -19.70 -15.56
C PHE A 55 -9.23 -19.12 -16.85
N PRO A 56 -10.56 -19.05 -16.97
CA PRO A 56 -11.21 -18.38 -18.11
C PRO A 56 -10.78 -16.92 -18.22
N GLN A 57 -10.76 -16.39 -19.43
CA GLN A 57 -10.34 -15.01 -19.69
C GLN A 57 -11.15 -13.99 -18.86
N GLU A 58 -12.47 -14.18 -18.75
CA GLU A 58 -13.37 -13.34 -17.96
C GLU A 58 -12.94 -13.23 -16.48
N LEU A 59 -12.52 -14.35 -15.89
CA LEU A 59 -12.01 -14.40 -14.53
C LEU A 59 -10.66 -13.69 -14.44
N THR A 60 -9.75 -13.96 -15.38
CA THR A 60 -8.42 -13.31 -15.38
C THR A 60 -8.52 -11.79 -15.50
N SER A 61 -9.40 -11.27 -16.36
CA SER A 61 -9.66 -9.83 -16.51
C SER A 61 -10.22 -9.22 -15.24
N SER A 62 -11.15 -9.91 -14.58
CA SER A 62 -11.73 -9.46 -13.32
C SER A 62 -10.67 -9.41 -12.20
N VAL A 63 -9.81 -10.42 -12.12
CA VAL A 63 -8.71 -10.48 -11.15
C VAL A 63 -7.70 -9.36 -11.39
N LEU A 64 -7.35 -9.07 -12.65
CA LEU A 64 -6.47 -7.96 -12.99
C LEU A 64 -7.06 -6.61 -12.55
N TRP A 65 -8.34 -6.37 -12.84
CA TRP A 65 -9.04 -5.15 -12.42
C TRP A 65 -9.10 -5.02 -10.88
N LEU A 66 -9.39 -6.12 -10.17
CA LEU A 66 -9.41 -6.15 -8.71
C LEU A 66 -8.02 -5.87 -8.11
N ASN A 67 -6.97 -6.36 -8.75
CA ASN A 67 -5.59 -6.07 -8.35
C ASN A 67 -5.25 -4.58 -8.55
N ASP A 68 -5.68 -3.97 -9.67
CA ASP A 68 -5.56 -2.52 -9.89
C ASP A 68 -6.34 -1.71 -8.84
N ALA A 69 -7.48 -2.22 -8.38
CA ALA A 69 -8.26 -1.64 -7.28
C ALA A 69 -7.63 -1.84 -5.89
N GLY A 70 -6.47 -2.50 -5.80
CA GLY A 70 -5.68 -2.62 -4.57
C GLY A 70 -5.84 -3.95 -3.81
N LEU A 71 -6.47 -4.96 -4.41
CA LEU A 71 -6.47 -6.34 -3.87
C LEU A 71 -5.17 -7.08 -4.24
N ASP A 72 -4.76 -8.06 -3.45
CA ASP A 72 -3.61 -8.95 -3.77
C ASP A 72 -4.15 -10.34 -4.10
N ILE A 73 -4.51 -10.55 -5.37
CA ILE A 73 -5.04 -11.82 -5.88
C ILE A 73 -4.02 -12.46 -6.81
N ARG A 74 -3.67 -13.71 -6.55
CA ARG A 74 -2.82 -14.55 -7.40
C ARG A 74 -3.61 -15.72 -7.95
N CYS A 75 -3.42 -16.01 -9.23
CA CYS A 75 -3.98 -17.19 -9.87
C CYS A 75 -2.86 -18.19 -10.14
N VAL A 76 -3.01 -19.41 -9.61
CA VAL A 76 -2.07 -20.51 -9.77
C VAL A 76 -2.77 -21.68 -10.43
N ARG A 77 -2.21 -22.13 -11.54
CA ARG A 77 -2.65 -23.30 -12.28
C ARG A 77 -2.03 -24.55 -11.67
N LEU A 78 -2.87 -25.53 -11.38
CA LEU A 78 -2.50 -26.83 -10.84
C LEU A 78 -2.81 -27.93 -11.87
N LEU A 79 -1.77 -28.59 -12.37
CA LEU A 79 -1.88 -29.67 -13.35
C LEU A 79 -1.30 -30.96 -12.74
N PRO A 80 -2.15 -31.91 -12.34
CA PRO A 80 -1.69 -33.20 -11.84
C PRO A 80 -1.28 -34.10 -13.02
N TYR A 81 -0.13 -34.74 -12.89
CA TYR A 81 0.43 -35.72 -13.82
C TYR A 81 0.76 -37.02 -13.07
N ARG A 82 0.64 -38.14 -13.76
CA ARG A 82 1.12 -39.43 -13.25
C ARG A 82 2.39 -39.81 -14.01
N VAL A 83 3.49 -39.98 -13.29
CA VAL A 83 4.78 -40.40 -13.83
C VAL A 83 5.11 -41.74 -13.19
N GLY A 84 4.87 -42.83 -13.93
CA GLY A 84 4.95 -44.19 -13.37
C GLY A 84 3.95 -44.41 -12.24
N HIS A 85 4.45 -44.67 -11.03
CA HIS A 85 3.64 -44.81 -9.81
C HIS A 85 3.44 -43.50 -9.05
N ASP A 86 4.17 -42.44 -9.41
CA ASP A 86 4.18 -41.17 -8.68
C ASP A 86 3.14 -40.20 -9.24
N LEU A 87 2.49 -39.46 -8.33
CA LEU A 87 1.62 -38.33 -8.66
C LEU A 87 2.43 -37.04 -8.51
N VAL A 88 2.64 -36.34 -9.62
CA VAL A 88 3.37 -35.07 -9.69
C VAL A 88 2.36 -33.95 -9.91
N LEU A 89 2.53 -32.82 -9.22
CA LEU A 89 1.71 -31.63 -9.41
C LEU A 89 2.57 -30.53 -10.03
N ASP A 90 2.23 -30.11 -11.24
CA ASP A 90 2.79 -28.90 -11.84
C ASP A 90 2.00 -27.69 -11.35
N VAL A 91 2.74 -26.67 -10.92
CA VAL A 91 2.22 -25.47 -10.28
C VAL A 91 2.76 -24.26 -11.04
N THR A 92 1.91 -23.65 -11.86
CA THR A 92 2.30 -22.50 -12.70
C THR A 92 1.53 -21.25 -12.28
N GLN A 93 2.23 -20.13 -12.05
CA GLN A 93 1.57 -18.86 -11.78
C GLN A 93 1.01 -18.25 -13.07
N VAL A 94 -0.29 -17.97 -13.10
CA VAL A 94 -1.01 -17.37 -14.24
C VAL A 94 -1.16 -15.86 -14.05
N ILE A 95 -1.45 -15.40 -12.83
CA ILE A 95 -1.56 -13.97 -12.49
C ILE A 95 -0.77 -13.67 -11.21
N PRO A 96 0.06 -12.61 -11.21
CA PRO A 96 0.50 -11.85 -12.39
C PRO A 96 1.31 -12.74 -13.34
N LEU A 97 1.25 -12.47 -14.65
CA LEU A 97 2.12 -13.16 -15.62
C LEU A 97 3.58 -13.03 -15.14
N PRO A 98 4.40 -14.08 -15.23
CA PRO A 98 5.80 -14.02 -14.83
C PRO A 98 6.54 -12.82 -15.46
N GLU A 99 6.27 -12.51 -16.74
CA GLU A 99 6.86 -11.34 -17.43
C GLU A 99 6.16 -10.00 -17.10
N ALA A 100 4.96 -10.03 -16.51
CA ALA A 100 4.20 -8.83 -16.15
C ALA A 100 4.56 -8.25 -14.77
N GLN A 101 5.36 -8.95 -13.95
CA GLN A 101 6.00 -8.32 -12.79
C GLN A 101 6.84 -7.10 -13.23
N ASP A 102 7.47 -7.18 -14.40
CA ASP A 102 8.18 -6.08 -15.06
C ASP A 102 7.22 -5.10 -15.80
N TYR A 103 5.98 -5.50 -16.09
CA TYR A 103 4.99 -4.65 -16.78
C TYR A 103 4.24 -3.71 -15.82
N THR A 104 4.04 -4.07 -14.55
CA THR A 104 3.55 -3.14 -13.52
C THR A 104 4.50 -1.93 -13.37
N VAL A 105 5.80 -2.12 -13.60
CA VAL A 105 6.78 -1.02 -13.70
C VAL A 105 6.53 -0.16 -14.96
N ARG A 106 6.18 -0.78 -16.09
CA ARG A 106 5.92 -0.10 -17.38
C ARG A 106 4.59 0.66 -17.45
N ILE A 107 3.51 0.18 -16.83
CA ILE A 107 2.24 0.94 -16.75
C ILE A 107 2.42 2.21 -15.89
N ARG A 108 3.13 2.10 -14.76
CA ARG A 108 3.51 3.26 -13.93
C ARG A 108 4.41 4.26 -14.67
N GLY A 109 5.28 3.76 -15.53
CA GLY A 109 6.06 4.59 -16.45
C GLY A 109 5.19 5.35 -17.46
N ARG A 110 4.12 4.71 -17.98
CA ARG A 110 3.23 5.34 -18.98
C ARG A 110 2.35 6.45 -18.39
N GLU A 111 1.91 6.33 -17.14
CA GLU A 111 1.26 7.43 -16.42
C GLU A 111 2.22 8.61 -16.21
N ALA A 112 3.45 8.34 -15.77
CA ALA A 112 4.49 9.35 -15.63
C ALA A 112 4.86 10.03 -16.96
N GLU A 113 4.87 9.28 -18.07
CA GLU A 113 5.14 9.80 -19.42
C GLU A 113 4.00 10.72 -19.92
N GLN A 114 2.74 10.35 -19.66
CA GLN A 114 1.57 11.16 -20.01
C GLN A 114 1.49 12.42 -19.14
N ASP A 115 1.85 12.31 -17.86
CA ASP A 115 1.94 13.43 -16.94
C ASP A 115 3.05 14.42 -17.34
N ARG A 116 4.25 13.94 -17.73
CA ARG A 116 5.35 14.78 -18.24
C ARG A 116 5.01 15.52 -19.54
N ARG A 117 4.06 15.01 -20.34
CA ARG A 117 3.55 15.73 -21.53
C ARG A 117 2.57 16.84 -21.19
N THR A 118 1.90 16.77 -20.04
CA THR A 118 0.82 17.67 -19.65
C THR A 118 1.28 18.73 -18.65
N TYR A 119 2.20 18.37 -17.76
CA TYR A 119 2.71 19.22 -16.69
C TYR A 119 4.23 19.32 -16.75
N GLN A 120 4.76 20.50 -16.42
CA GLN A 120 6.20 20.73 -16.41
C GLN A 120 6.82 20.25 -15.09
N ASP A 121 8.03 19.68 -15.19
CA ASP A 121 8.87 19.37 -14.05
C ASP A 121 9.86 20.53 -13.86
N LEU A 122 9.72 21.27 -12.77
CA LEU A 122 10.54 22.44 -12.45
C LEU A 122 11.06 22.34 -11.02
N ASP A 123 12.16 23.05 -10.73
CA ASP A 123 12.65 23.22 -9.37
C ASP A 123 11.64 24.03 -8.54
N TRP A 124 11.39 23.59 -7.32
CA TRP A 124 10.46 24.25 -6.40
C TRP A 124 11.13 25.46 -5.77
N THR A 125 10.39 26.57 -5.65
CA THR A 125 10.87 27.76 -4.93
C THR A 125 10.39 27.76 -3.49
N ARG A 126 11.03 28.59 -2.66
CA ARG A 126 10.64 28.81 -1.26
C ARG A 126 9.17 29.23 -1.15
N GLU A 127 8.74 30.20 -1.94
CA GLU A 127 7.38 30.74 -1.89
C GLU A 127 6.33 29.68 -2.26
N GLU A 128 6.66 28.79 -3.21
CA GLU A 128 5.79 27.69 -3.59
C GLU A 128 5.66 26.63 -2.50
N ILE A 129 6.77 26.31 -1.81
CA ILE A 129 6.74 25.40 -0.66
C ILE A 129 5.92 25.99 0.49
N GLU A 130 6.11 27.28 0.80
CA GLU A 130 5.34 27.99 1.82
C GLU A 130 3.84 27.99 1.48
N ARG A 131 3.50 28.26 0.21
CA ARG A 131 2.11 28.16 -0.28
C ARG A 131 1.59 26.73 -0.24
N LEU A 132 2.39 25.73 -0.59
CA LEU A 132 1.96 24.33 -0.55
C LEU A 132 1.64 23.89 0.89
N ALA A 133 2.48 24.28 1.85
CA ALA A 133 2.30 23.97 3.26
C ALA A 133 0.98 24.54 3.83
N SER A 134 0.55 25.72 3.39
CA SER A 134 -0.74 26.31 3.81
C SER A 134 -1.95 25.64 3.16
N LEU A 135 -1.79 25.05 1.97
CA LEU A 135 -2.88 24.40 1.25
C LEU A 135 -3.12 22.95 1.71
N ILE A 136 -2.10 22.23 2.17
CA ILE A 136 -2.27 20.81 2.54
C ILE A 136 -3.06 20.68 3.85
N THR A 137 -4.28 20.16 3.73
CA THR A 137 -5.16 19.91 4.87
C THR A 137 -5.16 18.46 5.35
N SER A 138 -4.62 17.52 4.54
CA SER A 138 -4.57 16.10 4.88
C SER A 138 -3.55 15.89 6.01
N PRO A 139 -3.98 15.42 7.21
CA PRO A 139 -3.07 15.16 8.32
C PRO A 139 -1.99 14.14 7.97
N PHE A 140 -2.35 13.15 7.14
CA PHE A 140 -1.43 12.13 6.66
C PHE A 140 -0.33 12.70 5.75
N ASN A 141 -0.71 13.53 4.78
CA ASN A 141 0.27 14.14 3.87
C ASN A 141 1.18 15.10 4.65
N LEU A 142 0.62 15.88 5.58
CA LEU A 142 1.42 16.74 6.45
C LEU A 142 2.43 15.94 7.26
N ARG A 143 2.03 14.81 7.85
CA ARG A 143 2.95 13.99 8.65
C ARG A 143 4.08 13.40 7.82
N LEU A 144 3.80 12.88 6.63
CA LEU A 144 4.85 12.39 5.73
C LEU A 144 5.85 13.51 5.41
N LEU A 145 5.35 14.68 5.00
CA LEU A 145 6.22 15.80 4.60
C LEU A 145 6.99 16.37 5.80
N ASP A 146 6.37 16.39 6.99
CA ASP A 146 7.03 16.76 8.23
C ASP A 146 8.20 15.78 8.54
N ILE A 147 8.01 14.47 8.39
CA ILE A 147 9.09 13.47 8.58
C ILE A 147 10.20 13.62 7.53
N CYS A 148 9.85 13.84 6.26
CA CYS A 148 10.83 14.12 5.21
C CYS A 148 11.66 15.38 5.54
N ALA A 149 11.05 16.40 6.15
CA ALA A 149 11.74 17.62 6.56
C ALA A 149 12.61 17.42 7.81
N GLU A 150 12.18 16.57 8.75
CA GLU A 150 12.95 16.21 9.95
C GLU A 150 14.22 15.42 9.60
N ARG A 151 14.22 14.67 8.47
CA ARG A 151 15.33 13.83 8.01
C ARG A 151 15.80 14.21 6.60
N PRO A 152 16.37 15.41 6.41
CA PRO A 152 16.72 15.90 5.08
C PRO A 152 17.80 15.03 4.43
N GLY A 153 17.55 14.57 3.20
CA GLY A 153 18.44 13.69 2.45
C GLY A 153 18.29 12.20 2.76
N GLU A 154 17.45 11.81 3.73
CA GLU A 154 17.15 10.40 4.01
C GLU A 154 15.89 9.94 3.27
N TRP A 155 15.84 8.65 2.96
CA TRP A 155 14.67 8.02 2.35
C TRP A 155 13.65 7.65 3.42
N VAL A 156 12.45 8.21 3.32
CA VAL A 156 11.31 7.97 4.21
C VAL A 156 10.29 7.12 3.49
N SER A 157 9.91 5.98 4.08
CA SER A 157 8.86 5.10 3.58
C SER A 157 7.51 5.43 4.22
N LEU A 158 6.44 4.84 3.66
CA LEU A 158 5.12 4.93 4.28
C LEU A 158 5.06 4.17 5.62
N SER A 159 5.88 3.15 5.80
CA SER A 159 6.03 2.46 7.10
C SER A 159 6.65 3.36 8.16
N ASP A 160 7.63 4.21 7.81
CA ASP A 160 8.21 5.19 8.74
C ASP A 160 7.14 6.16 9.29
N VAL A 161 6.21 6.59 8.45
CA VAL A 161 5.10 7.47 8.86
C VAL A 161 4.18 6.80 9.87
N ARG A 162 3.94 5.50 9.70
CA ARG A 162 3.13 4.69 10.62
C ARG A 162 3.84 4.54 11.97
N GLU A 163 5.11 4.18 11.94
CA GLU A 163 5.91 3.92 13.15
C GLU A 163 6.17 5.19 13.95
N ALA A 164 6.26 6.34 13.27
CA ALA A 164 6.42 7.64 13.91
C ALA A 164 5.09 8.26 14.40
N GLY A 165 3.93 7.67 14.12
CA GLY A 165 2.63 8.17 14.57
C GLY A 165 2.29 7.74 15.99
N SER A 166 1.54 8.55 16.74
CA SER A 166 0.99 8.15 18.03
C SER A 166 -0.03 7.01 17.87
N ALA A 167 -0.37 6.29 18.95
CA ALA A 167 -1.39 5.24 18.91
C ALA A 167 -2.75 5.77 18.39
N GLU A 168 -3.09 7.03 18.68
CA GLU A 168 -4.29 7.69 18.16
C GLU A 168 -4.19 7.99 16.66
N GLU A 169 -3.04 8.44 16.18
CA GLU A 169 -2.80 8.70 14.75
C GLU A 169 -2.79 7.40 13.93
N GLN A 170 -2.19 6.35 14.48
CA GLN A 170 -2.20 5.00 13.91
C GLN A 170 -3.63 4.45 13.81
N ALA A 171 -4.47 4.66 14.83
CA ALA A 171 -5.88 4.27 14.80
C ALA A 171 -6.71 5.13 13.82
N ARG A 172 -6.35 6.40 13.61
CA ARG A 172 -7.04 7.35 12.74
C ARG A 172 -6.79 7.10 11.25
N TRP A 173 -5.68 6.46 10.88
CA TRP A 173 -5.33 6.17 9.48
C TRP A 173 -5.35 4.66 9.21
N PRO A 174 -6.40 4.13 8.55
CA PRO A 174 -6.45 2.71 8.24
C PRO A 174 -5.31 2.31 7.28
N GLN A 175 -4.79 1.10 7.41
CA GLN A 175 -3.66 0.59 6.59
C GLN A 175 -3.86 0.72 5.07
N ALA A 176 -5.12 0.80 4.61
CA ALA A 176 -5.46 1.05 3.21
C ALA A 176 -4.92 2.39 2.67
N ARG A 177 -4.60 3.37 3.54
CA ARG A 177 -3.98 4.65 3.14
C ARG A 177 -2.50 4.53 2.77
N PHE A 178 -1.79 3.47 3.16
CA PHE A 178 -0.34 3.33 2.96
C PHE A 178 0.00 2.57 1.66
N GLY A 179 -0.58 2.98 0.53
CA GLY A 179 -0.41 2.33 -0.79
C GLY A 179 -0.03 3.32 -1.91
N ALA A 180 0.07 2.86 -3.16
CA ALA A 180 0.47 3.70 -4.30
C ALA A 180 -0.41 4.95 -4.52
N GLY A 181 -1.66 4.93 -4.03
CA GLY A 181 -2.62 6.05 -4.08
C GLY A 181 -2.63 6.97 -2.84
N ALA A 182 -1.79 6.71 -1.82
CA ALA A 182 -1.75 7.45 -0.55
C ALA A 182 -1.64 8.97 -0.75
N LEU A 183 -0.86 9.35 -1.75
CA LEU A 183 -0.53 10.73 -2.07
C LEU A 183 -1.31 11.26 -3.28
N GLY A 184 -2.37 10.57 -3.72
CA GLY A 184 -3.22 11.05 -4.83
C GLY A 184 -3.80 12.44 -4.57
N GLY A 185 -4.18 12.73 -3.31
CA GLY A 185 -4.63 14.07 -2.91
C GLY A 185 -3.51 15.13 -2.93
N LEU A 186 -2.26 14.74 -2.70
CA LEU A 186 -1.10 15.63 -2.88
C LEU A 186 -0.87 15.89 -4.37
N THR A 187 -0.88 14.85 -5.20
CA THR A 187 -0.73 14.96 -6.67
C THR A 187 -1.75 15.90 -7.27
N GLN A 188 -3.04 15.71 -6.97
CA GLN A 188 -4.09 16.57 -7.53
C GLN A 188 -3.93 18.03 -7.08
N ARG A 189 -3.49 18.26 -5.84
CA ARG A 189 -3.26 19.61 -5.32
C ARG A 189 -2.07 20.29 -6.01
N VAL A 190 -0.96 19.57 -6.18
CA VAL A 190 0.22 20.08 -6.91
C VAL A 190 -0.16 20.46 -8.33
N ARG A 191 -0.90 19.59 -9.04
CA ARG A 191 -1.36 19.87 -10.41
C ARG A 191 -2.28 21.08 -10.49
N ARG A 192 -3.29 21.15 -9.61
CA ARG A 192 -4.32 22.19 -9.67
C ARG A 192 -3.80 23.56 -9.26
N GLU A 193 -2.96 23.62 -8.24
CA GLU A 193 -2.55 24.89 -7.62
C GLU A 193 -1.23 25.42 -8.18
N PHE A 194 -0.38 24.53 -8.72
CA PHE A 194 0.97 24.88 -9.21
C PHE A 194 1.21 24.49 -10.67
N GLY A 195 0.35 23.69 -11.30
CA GLY A 195 0.54 23.27 -12.70
C GLY A 195 1.76 22.36 -12.91
N ARG A 196 2.24 21.68 -11.86
CA ARG A 196 3.46 20.87 -11.88
C ARG A 196 3.20 19.37 -11.95
N GLY A 197 4.12 18.66 -12.62
CA GLY A 197 4.12 17.20 -12.74
C GLY A 197 4.88 16.52 -11.61
N ASN A 198 5.93 17.19 -11.12
CA ASN A 198 6.78 16.74 -10.04
C ASN A 198 6.33 17.25 -8.66
N TRP A 199 6.52 16.41 -7.65
CA TRP A 199 6.37 16.81 -6.25
C TRP A 199 7.58 17.61 -5.76
N PRO A 200 7.48 18.30 -4.61
CA PRO A 200 8.62 18.96 -3.97
C PRO A 200 9.66 17.97 -3.40
N MET A 201 9.47 16.67 -3.63
CA MET A 201 10.31 15.60 -3.10
C MET A 201 10.65 14.59 -4.18
N GLU A 202 11.84 14.02 -4.03
CA GLU A 202 12.25 12.88 -4.80
C GLU A 202 11.50 11.63 -4.32
N TYR A 203 11.32 10.67 -5.22
CA TYR A 203 10.74 9.38 -4.87
C TYR A 203 11.37 8.25 -5.70
N GLU A 204 11.44 7.07 -5.10
CA GLU A 204 11.89 5.85 -5.77
C GLU A 204 10.98 4.67 -5.44
N TYR A 205 10.91 3.69 -6.33
CA TYR A 205 10.17 2.46 -6.12
C TYR A 205 11.06 1.41 -5.47
N VAL A 206 10.56 0.74 -4.44
CA VAL A 206 11.27 -0.34 -3.76
C VAL A 206 10.53 -1.65 -3.97
N THR A 207 11.27 -2.73 -4.23
CA THR A 207 10.74 -4.09 -4.31
C THR A 207 10.60 -4.68 -2.92
N GLY A 208 9.37 -5.04 -2.52
CA GLY A 208 9.08 -5.67 -1.23
C GLY A 208 8.51 -4.69 -0.20
N GLY A 209 7.21 -4.85 0.11
CA GLY A 209 6.53 -4.18 1.23
C GLY A 209 6.13 -2.73 0.95
N ASP A 210 7.10 -1.83 0.81
CA ASP A 210 6.87 -0.39 0.62
C ASP A 210 7.01 0.01 -0.84
N SER A 211 5.86 0.28 -1.48
CA SER A 211 5.85 0.54 -2.93
C SER A 211 6.64 1.78 -3.37
N ARG A 212 6.92 2.74 -2.46
CA ARG A 212 7.70 3.96 -2.71
C ARG A 212 8.40 4.47 -1.44
N ARG A 213 9.58 5.07 -1.60
CA ARG A 213 10.24 5.94 -0.60
C ARG A 213 10.36 7.36 -1.12
N TYR A 214 10.41 8.32 -0.20
CA TYR A 214 10.39 9.75 -0.48
C TYR A 214 11.55 10.46 0.19
N ARG A 215 12.05 11.54 -0.40
CA ARG A 215 13.18 12.29 0.16
C ARG A 215 13.05 13.78 -0.15
N PHE A 216 13.22 14.61 0.87
CA PHE A 216 13.43 16.04 0.70
C PHE A 216 14.92 16.35 0.48
N SER A 217 15.19 17.31 -0.42
CA SER A 217 16.47 18.00 -0.41
C SER A 217 16.62 18.84 0.85
N ARG A 218 17.85 19.24 1.17
CA ARG A 218 18.11 20.10 2.33
C ARG A 218 17.35 21.43 2.23
N ASP A 219 17.30 22.03 1.05
CA ASP A 219 16.64 23.31 0.85
C ASP A 219 15.12 23.22 1.03
N VAL A 220 14.48 22.21 0.43
CA VAL A 220 13.04 21.99 0.58
C VAL A 220 12.67 21.70 2.03
N ALA A 221 13.48 20.90 2.74
CA ALA A 221 13.27 20.63 4.17
C ALA A 221 13.34 21.89 5.03
N LEU A 222 14.29 22.79 4.75
CA LEU A 222 14.41 24.08 5.43
C LEU A 222 13.18 24.96 5.18
N TRP A 223 12.76 25.10 3.92
CA TRP A 223 11.59 25.91 3.56
C TRP A 223 10.30 25.34 4.16
N TRP A 224 10.11 24.02 4.10
CA TRP A 224 8.95 23.34 4.68
C TRP A 224 8.88 23.54 6.19
N SER A 225 10.00 23.33 6.90
CA SER A 225 10.08 23.49 8.36
C SER A 225 9.75 24.92 8.78
N ALA A 226 10.29 25.92 8.07
CA ALA A 226 10.01 27.34 8.32
C ALA A 226 8.51 27.65 8.14
N ALA A 227 7.91 27.17 7.05
CA ALA A 227 6.48 27.37 6.77
C ALA A 227 5.58 26.75 7.85
N ARG A 228 5.93 25.55 8.33
CA ARG A 228 5.20 24.83 9.38
C ARG A 228 5.31 25.51 10.74
N GLN A 229 6.47 26.09 11.07
CA GLN A 229 6.66 26.86 12.30
C GLN A 229 5.83 28.14 12.28
N ALA A 230 5.89 28.92 11.18
CA ALA A 230 5.12 30.15 11.02
C ALA A 230 3.60 29.93 11.15
N SER A 231 3.10 28.82 10.59
CA SER A 231 1.69 28.43 10.68
C SER A 231 1.25 28.05 12.12
N ARG A 232 2.16 27.47 12.92
CA ARG A 232 1.88 27.12 14.33
C ARG A 232 1.88 28.35 15.24
N THR A 233 2.81 29.29 15.02
CA THR A 233 2.82 30.57 15.75
C THR A 233 1.56 31.38 15.48
N ALA A 234 1.08 31.43 14.23
CA ALA A 234 -0.16 32.13 13.90
C ALA A 234 -1.42 31.50 14.52
N ALA A 235 -1.42 30.19 14.79
CA ALA A 235 -2.53 29.47 15.41
C ALA A 235 -2.51 29.50 16.96
N GLY A 236 -1.37 29.83 17.57
CA GLY A 236 -1.20 29.93 19.03
C GLY A 236 -1.54 31.30 19.61
N ASP A 237 -1.63 32.33 18.78
CA ASP A 237 -1.98 33.71 19.15
C ASP A 237 -3.48 34.05 18.95
N SER A 238 -4.35 33.05 18.76
CA SER A 238 -5.81 33.20 18.57
C SER A 238 -6.64 32.55 19.65
#